data_AF-A0A537KS98-F1
#
_entry.id   AF-A0A537KS98-F1
#
_cell.length_a   1.000
_cell.length_b   1.000
_cell.length_c   1.000
_cell.angle_alpha   90.00
_cell.angle_beta   90.00
_cell.angle_gamma   90.00
#
_symmetry.space_group_name_H-M   'P 1'
#
loop_
_entity.id
_entity.type
_entity.pdbx_description
1 polymer ?
#
loop_
_entity_poly.entity_id
_entity_poly.type
_entity_poly.pdbx_seq_one_letter_code
_entity_poly.pdbx_strand_id
1 'polypeptide(L)' 'MKDNIIDVAGNFSRGREISKAGTKDLPRGPESITGFTIVSADSLDDAVKMAQRSPHISSIRVYEVMSK' A
#
# COMPACT_ATOMS: atom_id res chain seq x y z
N MET A 1 12.54 4.95 9.24
CA MET A 1 11.23 4.89 8.54
C MET A 1 10.30 5.97 9.04
N LYS A 2 10.10 6.15 10.36
CA LYS A 2 9.21 7.20 10.90
C LYS A 2 9.47 8.59 10.33
N ASP A 3 10.73 8.98 10.14
CA ASP A 3 11.09 10.30 9.62
C ASP A 3 10.80 10.50 8.12
N ASN A 4 10.53 9.41 7.40
CA ASN A 4 10.26 9.43 5.96
C ASN A 4 8.76 9.29 5.65
N ILE A 5 7.89 9.08 6.64
CA ILE A 5 6.45 8.91 6.42
C ILE A 5 5.82 10.28 6.16
N ILE A 6 5.22 10.42 4.98
CA ILE A 6 4.43 11.61 4.59
C ILE A 6 2.98 11.42 5.04
N ASP A 7 2.43 10.22 4.84
CA ASP A 7 1.06 9.88 5.22
C ASP A 7 0.92 8.38 5.50
N VAL A 8 -0.07 8.02 6.31
CA VAL A 8 -0.41 6.64 6.63
C VAL A 8 -1.91 6.48 6.83
N ALA A 9 -2.49 5.50 6.15
CA ALA A 9 -3.86 5.08 6.38
C ALA A 9 -3.91 3.56 6.49
N GLY A 10 -4.63 3.05 7.48
CA GLY A 10 -4.73 1.61 7.74
C GLY A 10 -6.10 1.19 8.24
N ASN A 11 -6.22 -0.08 8.60
CA ASN A 11 -7.45 -0.71 9.10
C ASN A 11 -8.62 -0.64 8.10
N PHE A 12 -8.32 -0.78 6.80
CA PHE A 12 -9.36 -0.86 5.78
C PHE A 12 -10.29 -2.04 6.06
N SER A 13 -11.59 -1.73 6.20
CA SER A 13 -12.58 -2.70 6.66
C SER A 13 -13.29 -3.42 5.52
N ARG A 14 -13.80 -2.66 4.53
CA ARG A 14 -14.51 -3.18 3.35
C ARG A 14 -13.93 -2.53 2.10
N GLY A 15 -13.80 -3.32 1.03
CA GLY A 15 -13.32 -2.84 -0.27
C GLY A 15 -14.28 -3.26 -1.39
N ARG A 16 -14.31 -2.46 -2.46
CA ARG A 16 -14.99 -2.80 -3.71
C ARG A 16 -14.05 -2.53 -4.86
N GLU A 17 -13.99 -3.46 -5.81
CA GLU A 17 -13.32 -3.24 -7.09
C GLU A 17 -14.34 -2.73 -8.10
N ILE A 18 -14.00 -1.64 -8.79
CA ILE A 18 -14.80 -1.07 -9.87
C ILE A 18 -14.03 -1.30 -11.17
N SER A 19 -14.69 -1.90 -12.16
CA SER A 19 -14.15 -2.15 -13.49
C SER A 19 -15.18 -1.87 -14.57
N LYS A 20 -14.79 -1.96 -15.85
CA LYS A 20 -15.75 -1.89 -16.97
C LYS A 20 -16.80 -3.01 -16.94
N ALA A 21 -16.49 -4.14 -16.31
CA ALA A 21 -17.42 -5.26 -16.15
C ALA A 21 -18.41 -5.07 -14.99
N GLY A 22 -18.28 -3.98 -14.22
CA GLY A 22 -19.12 -3.67 -13.07
C GLY A 22 -18.34 -3.58 -11.76
N THR A 23 -19.09 -3.59 -10.66
CA THR A 23 -18.56 -3.45 -9.30
C THR A 23 -18.73 -4.75 -8.53
N LYS A 24 -17.66 -5.21 -7.86
CA LYS A 24 -17.70 -6.40 -7.00
C LYS A 24 -17.16 -6.10 -5.60
N ASP A 25 -17.71 -6.76 -4.59
CA ASP A 25 -17.17 -6.71 -3.24
C ASP A 25 -15.85 -7.48 -3.17
N LEU A 26 -14.86 -6.86 -2.51
CA LEU A 26 -13.58 -7.50 -2.25
C LEU A 26 -13.67 -8.26 -0.91
N PRO A 27 -13.38 -9.57 -0.90
CA PRO A 27 -13.35 -10.33 0.34
C PRO A 27 -12.18 -9.87 1.21
N ARG A 28 -12.30 -10.02 2.53
CA ARG A 28 -11.22 -9.78 3.49
C ARG A 28 -10.37 -11.04 3.65
N GLY A 29 -9.51 -11.28 2.65
CA GLY A 29 -8.60 -12.42 2.60
C GLY A 29 -7.16 -12.05 2.97
N PRO A 30 -6.25 -13.03 3.02
CA PRO A 30 -4.83 -12.83 3.31
C PRO A 30 -4.11 -11.85 2.36
N GLU A 31 -4.64 -11.70 1.14
CA GLU A 31 -4.09 -10.82 0.09
C GLU A 31 -4.80 -9.46 0.01
N SER A 32 -5.67 -9.15 0.97
CA SER A 32 -6.38 -7.88 0.99
C SER A 32 -5.45 -6.73 1.38
N ILE A 33 -5.57 -5.62 0.67
CA ILE A 33 -4.92 -4.36 1.05
C ILE A 33 -5.64 -3.82 2.30
N THR A 34 -4.93 -3.77 3.42
CA THR A 34 -5.45 -3.30 4.71
C THR A 34 -5.06 -1.86 5.05
N GLY A 35 -4.19 -1.25 4.24
CA GLY A 35 -3.68 0.10 4.42
C GLY A 35 -2.68 0.49 3.34
N PHE A 36 -2.21 1.72 3.41
CA PHE A 36 -1.06 2.23 2.68
C PHE A 36 -0.18 3.09 3.58
N THR A 37 1.05 3.32 3.14
CA THR A 37 1.95 4.31 3.72
C THR A 37 2.62 5.05 2.58
N ILE A 38 2.55 6.37 2.58
CA ILE A 38 3.29 7.22 1.65
C ILE A 38 4.58 7.61 2.34
N VAL A 39 5.71 7.35 1.68
CA VAL A 39 7.04 7.68 2.19
C VAL A 39 7.79 8.56 1.19
N SER A 40 8.62 9.45 1.72
CA SER A 40 9.69 10.09 0.96
C SER A 40 10.86 9.11 0.82
N ALA A 41 11.36 8.94 -0.40
CA ALA A 41 12.52 8.10 -0.69
C ALA A 41 13.27 8.70 -1.88
N ASP A 42 14.59 8.46 -1.94
CA ASP A 42 15.43 9.02 -3.01
C ASP A 42 15.21 8.31 -4.36
N SER A 43 14.69 7.08 -4.32
CA SER A 43 14.38 6.25 -5.49
C SER A 43 13.42 5.12 -5.13
N LEU A 44 12.85 4.47 -6.15
CA LEU A 44 12.07 3.24 -5.97
C LEU A 44 12.85 2.15 -5.22
N ASP A 45 14.13 1.96 -5.55
CA ASP A 45 14.98 0.96 -4.89
C ASP A 45 15.17 1.25 -3.40
N ASP A 46 15.28 2.53 -3.04
CA ASP A 46 15.35 2.96 -1.64
C ASP A 46 14.03 2.71 -0.91
N ALA A 47 12.90 3.03 -1.54
CA ALA A 47 11.57 2.71 -1.02
C ALA A 47 11.36 1.20 -0.80
N VAL A 48 11.84 0.35 -1.72
CA VAL A 48 11.80 -1.12 -1.58
C VAL A 48 12.63 -1.58 -0.38
N LYS A 49 13.85 -1.06 -0.19
CA LYS A 49 14.67 -1.39 0.99
C LYS A 49 13.99 -0.98 2.30
N MET A 50 13.27 0.15 2.31
CA MET A 50 12.47 0.55 3.47
C MET A 50 11.32 -0.43 3.72
N ALA A 51 10.59 -0.84 2.68
CA ALA A 51 9.46 -1.76 2.77
C ALA A 51 9.86 -3.16 3.29
N GLN A 52 11.01 -3.68 2.85
CA GLN A 52 11.53 -5.00 3.26
C GLN A 52 11.75 -5.14 4.76
N ARG A 53 11.89 -4.03 5.50
CA ARG A 53 12.12 -4.05 6.95
C ARG A 53 10.83 -4.27 7.76
N SER A 54 9.67 -4.38 7.13
CA SER A 54 8.39 -4.59 7.81
C SER A 54 8.16 -6.08 8.13
N PRO A 55 8.17 -6.51 9.40
CA PRO A 55 8.12 -7.93 9.76
C PRO A 55 6.69 -8.51 9.84
N HIS A 56 5.65 -7.71 9.60
CA HIS A 56 4.26 -8.05 9.93
C HIS A 56 3.33 -8.19 8.73
N ILE A 57 3.79 -7.90 7.51
CA ILE A 57 2.95 -7.87 6.31
C ILE A 57 3.35 -9.03 5.39
N SER A 58 2.39 -9.85 4.99
CA SER A 58 2.59 -11.00 4.09
C SER A 58 3.10 -10.60 2.71
N SER A 59 2.65 -9.45 2.21
CA SER A 59 3.02 -8.90 0.91
C SER A 59 2.94 -7.38 0.91
N ILE A 60 3.98 -6.71 0.40
CA ILE A 60 4.01 -5.26 0.23
C ILE A 60 4.19 -4.96 -1.26
N ARG A 61 3.40 -4.02 -1.77
CA ARG A 61 3.53 -3.51 -3.14
C ARG A 61 4.00 -2.06 -3.05
N VAL A 62 5.07 -1.73 -3.77
CA VAL A 62 5.66 -0.39 -3.81
C VAL A 62 5.35 0.23 -5.16
N TYR A 63 4.82 1.45 -5.16
CA TYR A 63 4.50 2.21 -6.36
C TYR A 63 5.02 3.63 -6.20
N GLU A 64 5.55 4.21 -7.26
CA GLU A 64 5.90 5.63 -7.29
C GLU A 64 4.63 6.47 -7.41
N VAL A 65 4.54 7.51 -6.59
CA VAL A 65 3.48 8.51 -6.72
C VAL A 65 3.91 9.48 -7.84
N MET A 66 3.24 9.40 -8.98
CA MET A 66 3.42 10.37 -10.06
C MET A 66 2.71 11.66 -9.66
N SER A 67 3.41 12.79 -9.72
CA SER A 67 2.74 14.09 -9.71
C SER A 67 1.82 14.19 -10.92
N LYS A 68 0.69 14.84 -10.74
CA LYS A 68 -0.24 15.21 -11.82
C LYS A 68 0.42 16.21 -12.78
#